data_AF-A0A958J5F9-F1
#
_entry.id   AF-A0A958J5F9-F1
#
_cell.length_a   1.000
_cell.length_b   1.000
_cell.length_c   1.000
_cell.angle_alpha   90.00
_cell.angle_beta   90.00
_cell.angle_gamma   90.00
#
_symmetry.space_group_name_H-M   'P 1'
#
loop_
_entity.id
_entity.type
_entity.pdbx_description
1 polymer ?
#
loop_
_entity_poly.entity_id
_entity_poly.type
_entity_poly.pdbx_seq_one_letter_code
_entity_poly.pdbx_strand_id
1 'polypeptide(L)'
;MRRGKSSELLILGLIVVLGACLRLEYLFSTNFIIDSDEAIVGLMAKHILEGQQIPVFYYGQHYMGSFESLLVAALFSLFGVSSVVLKCVPFLFSLLLIVLVYQLALRLGDITAARFAAVLCACPPAALVGWST
;
A
#
# COMPACT_ATOMS: atom_id res chain seq x y z
N MET A 1 6.27 -4.16 -35.50
CA MET A 1 5.75 -3.04 -34.65
C MET A 1 5.25 -3.48 -33.26
N ARG A 2 5.79 -4.54 -32.64
CA ARG A 2 5.32 -5.10 -31.34
C ARG A 2 6.21 -4.76 -30.12
N ARG A 3 7.33 -4.05 -30.34
CA ARG A 3 8.39 -3.82 -29.34
C ARG A 3 8.03 -2.81 -28.24
N GLY A 4 7.08 -1.89 -28.49
CA GLY A 4 6.75 -0.80 -27.57
C GLY A 4 5.94 -1.24 -26.34
N LYS A 5 4.97 -2.15 -26.47
CA LYS A 5 4.12 -2.51 -25.33
C LYS A 5 4.85 -3.40 -24.31
N SER A 6 5.71 -4.30 -24.79
CA SER A 6 6.52 -5.17 -23.93
C SER A 6 7.60 -4.39 -23.18
N SER A 7 8.23 -3.39 -23.80
CA SER A 7 9.20 -2.54 -23.10
C SER A 7 8.55 -1.73 -21.98
N GLU A 8 7.35 -1.20 -22.19
CA GLU A 8 6.66 -0.42 -21.14
C GLU A 8 6.22 -1.28 -19.96
N LEU A 9 5.74 -2.50 -20.21
CA LEU A 9 5.41 -3.43 -19.15
C LEU A 9 6.64 -3.83 -18.34
N LEU A 10 7.79 -4.02 -18.99
CA LEU A 10 9.05 -4.29 -18.31
C LEU A 10 9.48 -3.09 -17.44
N ILE A 11 9.40 -1.87 -17.97
CA ILE A 11 9.76 -0.66 -17.23
C ILE A 11 8.84 -0.47 -16.02
N LEU A 12 7.53 -0.57 -16.21
CA LEU A 12 6.57 -0.49 -15.10
C LEU A 12 6.83 -1.59 -14.06
N GLY A 13 7.10 -2.82 -14.52
CA GLY A 13 7.44 -3.94 -13.64
C GLY A 13 8.69 -3.65 -12.80
N LEU A 14 9.74 -3.10 -13.40
CA LEU A 14 10.96 -2.69 -12.68
C LEU A 14 10.67 -1.59 -11.65
N ILE A 15 9.82 -0.61 -11.97
CA ILE A 15 9.45 0.47 -11.04
C ILE A 15 8.64 -0.10 -9.85
N VAL A 16 7.70 -1.01 -10.10
CA VAL A 16 6.94 -1.68 -9.04
C VAL A 16 7.85 -2.55 -8.16
N VAL A 17 8.78 -3.30 -8.76
CA VAL A 17 9.77 -4.09 -8.01
C VAL A 17 10.65 -3.19 -7.15
N LEU A 18 11.13 -2.06 -7.69
CA LEU A 18 11.87 -1.08 -6.91
C LEU A 18 11.06 -0.57 -5.71
N GLY A 19 9.80 -0.16 -5.94
CA GLY A 19 8.91 0.29 -4.87
C GLY A 19 8.64 -0.79 -3.82
N ALA A 20 8.51 -2.05 -4.23
CA ALA A 20 8.35 -3.20 -3.35
C ALA A 20 9.60 -3.46 -2.51
N CYS A 21 10.78 -3.46 -3.12
CA CYS A 21 12.05 -3.66 -2.42
C CYS A 21 12.24 -2.61 -1.32
N LEU A 22 12.01 -1.33 -1.61
CA LEU A 22 12.14 -0.25 -0.62
C LEU A 22 11.18 -0.42 0.58
N ARG A 23 9.94 -0.83 0.31
CA ARG A 23 8.94 -1.06 1.37
C ARG A 23 9.27 -2.30 2.21
N LEU A 24 9.74 -3.37 1.55
CA LEU A 24 10.18 -4.56 2.25
C LEU A 24 11.38 -4.28 3.13
N GLU A 25 12.38 -3.56 2.62
CA GLU A 25 13.55 -3.11 3.41
C GLU A 25 13.11 -2.37 4.67
N TYR A 26 12.18 -1.40 4.53
CA TYR A 26 11.62 -0.69 5.67
C TYR A 26 10.92 -1.63 6.67
N LEU A 27 10.00 -2.47 6.20
CA LEU A 27 9.25 -3.42 7.06
C LEU A 27 10.17 -4.40 7.80
N PHE A 28 11.21 -4.90 7.14
CA PHE A 28 12.20 -5.77 7.77
C PHE A 28 13.05 -4.98 8.78
N SER A 29 13.46 -3.76 8.47
CA SER A 29 14.25 -2.93 9.40
C SER A 29 13.49 -2.59 10.68
N THR A 30 12.16 -2.42 10.61
CA THR A 30 11.31 -2.16 11.78
C THR A 30 10.78 -3.42 12.44
N ASN A 31 11.19 -4.61 11.99
CA ASN A 31 10.65 -5.90 12.46
C ASN A 31 9.11 -5.97 12.44
N PHE A 32 8.48 -5.32 11.45
CA PHE A 32 7.02 -5.24 11.32
C PHE A 32 6.33 -4.67 12.57
N ILE A 33 7.00 -3.82 13.35
CA ILE A 33 6.37 -3.11 14.45
C ILE A 33 5.22 -2.24 13.88
N ILE A 34 4.09 -2.27 14.58
CA ILE A 34 2.91 -1.47 14.25
C ILE A 34 2.88 -0.20 15.09
N ASP A 35 2.40 0.89 14.51
CA ASP A 35 2.13 2.12 15.24
C ASP A 35 0.69 2.14 15.81
N SER A 36 0.30 3.26 16.42
CA SER A 36 -1.01 3.41 17.05
C SER A 36 -2.16 3.46 16.04
N ASP A 37 -1.95 4.01 14.84
CA ASP A 37 -2.98 4.11 13.81
C ASP A 37 -3.22 2.73 13.19
N GLU A 38 -2.15 2.00 12.91
CA GLU A 38 -2.21 0.62 12.41
C GLU A 38 -2.83 -0.33 13.44
N ALA A 39 -2.58 -0.11 14.75
CA ALA A 39 -3.20 -0.90 15.80
C ALA A 39 -4.74 -0.76 15.82
N ILE A 40 -5.29 0.42 15.48
CA ILE A 40 -6.74 0.59 15.34
C ILE A 40 -7.28 -0.28 14.20
N VAL A 41 -6.62 -0.27 13.04
CA VAL A 41 -7.01 -1.10 11.89
C VAL A 41 -6.97 -2.59 12.24
N GLY A 42 -5.90 -3.04 12.90
CA GLY A 42 -5.73 -4.42 13.35
C GLY A 42 -6.76 -4.85 14.39
N LEU A 43 -7.07 -3.98 15.35
CA LEU A 43 -8.08 -4.24 16.37
C LEU A 43 -9.49 -4.34 15.77
N MET A 44 -9.84 -3.42 14.86
CA MET A 44 -11.10 -3.49 14.12
C MET A 44 -11.21 -4.78 13.31
N ALA A 45 -10.14 -5.18 12.61
CA ALA A 45 -10.10 -6.41 11.85
C ALA A 45 -10.29 -7.65 12.74
N LYS A 46 -9.65 -7.68 13.92
CA LYS A 46 -9.85 -8.73 14.92
C LYS A 46 -11.29 -8.78 15.43
N HIS A 47 -11.90 -7.63 15.73
CA HIS A 47 -13.31 -7.57 16.17
C HIS A 47 -14.27 -8.07 15.08
N ILE A 48 -14.02 -7.72 13.82
CA ILE A 48 -14.79 -8.24 12.68
C ILE A 48 -14.71 -9.77 12.62
N LEU A 49 -13.52 -10.35 12.83
CA LEU A 49 -13.35 -11.81 12.89
C LEU A 49 -14.03 -12.48 14.07
N GLU A 50 -14.12 -11.79 15.21
CA GLU A 50 -14.83 -12.25 16.39
C GLU A 50 -16.36 -12.15 16.24
N GLY A 51 -16.86 -11.74 15.07
CA GLY A 51 -18.28 -11.61 14.78
C GLY A 51 -18.91 -10.35 15.36
N GLN A 52 -18.10 -9.37 15.77
CA GLN A 52 -18.62 -8.06 16.14
C GLN A 52 -19.14 -7.30 14.92
N GLN A 53 -19.92 -6.25 15.16
CA GLN A 53 -20.46 -5.42 14.09
C GLN A 53 -19.33 -4.78 13.28
N ILE A 54 -19.47 -4.80 11.95
CA ILE A 54 -18.54 -4.11 11.06
C ILE A 54 -18.71 -2.61 11.28
N PRO A 55 -17.68 -1.92 11.80
CA PRO A 55 -17.78 -0.48 12.02
C PRO A 55 -17.84 0.25 10.67
N VAL A 56 -18.57 1.36 10.59
CA VAL A 56 -18.58 2.20 9.38
C VAL A 56 -17.31 3.04 9.30
N PHE A 57 -16.88 3.59 10.44
CA PHE A 57 -15.68 4.41 10.57
C PHE A 57 -14.65 3.76 11.48
N TYR A 58 -13.39 4.21 11.37
CA TYR A 58 -12.34 3.81 12.29
C TYR A 58 -12.71 4.15 13.74
N TYR A 59 -12.32 3.30 14.68
CA TYR A 59 -12.60 3.55 16.10
C TYR A 59 -11.99 4.89 16.55
N GLY A 60 -12.77 5.69 17.27
CA GLY A 60 -12.33 7.01 17.76
C GLY A 60 -12.38 8.14 16.73
N GLN A 61 -12.84 7.89 15.49
CA GLN A 61 -12.96 8.92 14.46
C GLN A 61 -14.22 8.75 13.61
N HIS A 62 -14.69 9.84 12.99
CA HIS A 62 -15.95 9.87 12.24
C HIS A 62 -15.78 10.25 10.76
N TYR A 63 -14.57 10.08 10.20
CA TYR A 63 -14.25 10.52 8.84
C TYR A 63 -13.55 9.48 7.96
N MET A 64 -12.98 8.42 8.52
CA MET A 64 -12.24 7.40 7.77
C MET A 64 -12.97 6.06 7.81
N GLY A 65 -13.29 5.50 6.64
CA GLY A 65 -14.10 4.28 6.51
C GLY A 65 -13.33 2.99 6.79
N SER A 66 -14.02 1.92 7.17
CA SER A 66 -13.44 0.63 7.62
C SER A 66 -12.94 -0.32 6.52
N PHE A 67 -12.80 0.15 5.27
CA PHE A 67 -12.49 -0.73 4.14
C PHE A 67 -11.16 -1.47 4.30
N GLU A 68 -10.14 -0.81 4.83
CA GLU A 68 -8.85 -1.46 5.12
C GLU A 68 -9.00 -2.58 6.16
N SER A 69 -9.69 -2.29 7.28
CA SER A 69 -9.94 -3.29 8.34
C SER A 69 -10.71 -4.51 7.83
N LEU A 70 -11.60 -4.33 6.86
CA LEU A 70 -12.31 -5.45 6.23
C LEU A 70 -11.37 -6.36 5.44
N LEU A 71 -10.44 -5.78 4.67
CA LEU A 71 -9.44 -6.55 3.95
C LEU A 71 -8.45 -7.23 4.90
N VAL A 72 -8.03 -6.53 5.96
CA VAL A 72 -7.17 -7.10 7.01
C VAL A 72 -7.89 -8.26 7.72
N ALA A 73 -9.18 -8.13 8.02
CA ALA A 73 -9.97 -9.22 8.61
C ALA A 73 -9.97 -10.44 7.68
N ALA A 74 -10.19 -10.24 6.37
CA ALA A 74 -10.12 -11.32 5.39
C ALA A 74 -8.75 -12.01 5.39
N LEU A 75 -7.64 -11.26 5.42
CA LEU A 75 -6.30 -11.86 5.48
C LEU A 75 -6.01 -12.54 6.82
N PHE A 76 -6.45 -11.97 7.95
CA PHE A 76 -6.34 -12.60 9.26
C PHE A 76 -7.12 -13.92 9.31
N SER A 77 -8.26 -14.05 8.61
CA SER A 77 -8.99 -15.32 8.54
C SER A 77 -8.21 -16.43 7.84
N LEU A 78 -7.34 -16.07 6.89
CA LEU A 78 -6.59 -17.02 6.07
C LEU A 78 -5.21 -17.35 6.64
N PHE A 79 -4.54 -16.35 7.22
CA PHE A 79 -3.12 -16.44 7.63
C PHE A 79 -2.91 -16.24 9.13
N GLY A 80 -3.97 -15.97 9.89
CA GLY A 80 -3.90 -15.68 11.32
C GLY A 80 -3.63 -14.20 11.64
N VAL A 81 -3.94 -13.82 12.88
CA VAL A 81 -3.73 -12.46 13.38
C VAL A 81 -2.24 -12.26 13.67
N SER A 82 -1.60 -11.36 12.95
CA SER A 82 -0.20 -10.97 13.17
C SER A 82 0.09 -9.59 12.59
N SER A 83 1.14 -8.93 13.08
CA SER A 83 1.59 -7.64 12.51
C SER A 83 2.04 -7.79 11.05
N VAL A 84 2.67 -8.90 10.68
CA VAL A 84 3.09 -9.18 9.31
C VAL A 84 1.89 -9.20 8.36
N VAL A 85 0.83 -9.93 8.72
CA VAL A 85 -0.38 -10.04 7.88
C VAL A 85 -1.12 -8.71 7.79
N LEU A 86 -1.13 -7.92 8.87
CA LEU A 86 -1.71 -6.58 8.89
C LEU A 86 -1.05 -5.69 7.84
N LYS A 87 0.29 -5.66 7.81
CA LYS A 87 1.08 -4.83 6.89
C LYS A 87 0.93 -5.22 5.42
N CYS A 88 0.39 -6.41 5.11
CA CYS A 88 0.18 -6.85 3.73
C CYS A 88 -0.80 -5.95 2.97
N VAL A 89 -1.88 -5.47 3.62
CA VAL A 89 -2.88 -4.62 2.97
C VAL A 89 -2.29 -3.27 2.51
N PRO A 90 -1.69 -2.44 3.40
CA PRO A 90 -1.07 -1.19 2.99
C PRO A 90 0.11 -1.41 2.03
N PHE A 91 0.87 -2.51 2.17
CA PHE A 91 1.90 -2.88 1.21
C PHE A 91 1.31 -3.08 -0.20
N LEU A 92 0.27 -3.90 -0.35
CA LEU A 92 -0.36 -4.15 -1.66
C LEU A 92 -0.99 -2.89 -2.25
N PHE A 93 -1.68 -2.09 -1.43
CA PHE A 93 -2.25 -0.80 -1.86
C PHE A 93 -1.19 0.15 -2.38
N SER A 94 -0.04 0.22 -1.72
CA SER A 94 1.04 1.09 -2.14
C SER A 94 1.66 0.67 -3.49
N LEU A 95 1.71 -0.64 -3.80
CA LEU A 95 2.15 -1.13 -5.12
C LEU A 95 1.10 -0.88 -6.20
N LEU A 96 -0.17 -1.11 -5.86
CA LEU A 96 -1.29 -0.80 -6.75
C LEU A 96 -1.31 0.70 -7.10
N LEU A 97 -1.03 1.57 -6.13
CA LEU A 97 -0.95 3.01 -6.35
C LEU A 97 0.08 3.38 -7.42
N ILE A 98 1.27 2.77 -7.41
CA ILE A 98 2.30 3.01 -8.44
C ILE A 98 1.74 2.69 -9.84
N VAL A 99 1.04 1.57 -9.98
CA VAL A 99 0.43 1.15 -11.25
C VAL A 99 -0.68 2.12 -11.67
N LEU A 100 -1.54 2.53 -10.74
CA LEU A 100 -2.63 3.47 -11.03
C LEU A 100 -2.11 4.85 -11.42
N VAL A 101 -1.08 5.37 -10.73
CA VAL A 101 -0.42 6.64 -11.04
C VAL A 101 0.20 6.59 -12.44
N TYR A 102 0.90 5.51 -12.78
CA TYR A 102 1.44 5.30 -14.12
C TYR A 102 0.33 5.34 -15.18
N GLN A 103 -0.75 4.58 -14.98
CA GLN A 103 -1.87 4.54 -15.93
C GLN A 103 -2.58 5.89 -16.07
N LEU A 104 -2.77 6.62 -14.97
CA LEU A 104 -3.38 7.93 -14.98
C LEU A 104 -2.51 8.93 -15.75
N ALA A 105 -1.21 8.97 -15.46
CA ALA A 105 -0.27 9.86 -16.13
C ALA A 105 -0.16 9.54 -17.64
N LEU A 106 -0.27 8.27 -18.04
CA LEU A 106 -0.38 7.90 -19.46
C LEU A 106 -1.63 8.43 -20.14
N ARG A 107 -2.76 8.49 -19.42
CA ARG A 107 -4.02 9.00 -19.98
C ARG A 107 -4.02 10.52 -20.13
N LEU A 108 -3.30 11.23 -19.27
CA LEU A 108 -3.31 12.69 -19.21
C LEU A 108 -2.13 13.34 -19.95
N GLY A 109 -1.02 12.61 -20.11
CA GLY A 109 0.20 13.11 -20.73
C GLY A 109 0.82 12.09 -21.68
N ASP A 110 2.13 11.89 -21.54
CA ASP A 110 2.88 10.97 -22.38
C ASP A 110 3.58 9.88 -21.55
N ILE A 111 4.31 9.01 -22.27
CA ILE A 111 5.04 7.90 -21.66
C ILE A 111 6.14 8.37 -20.71
N THR A 112 6.74 9.52 -21.00
CA THR A 112 7.81 10.10 -20.19
C THR A 112 7.25 10.57 -18.85
N ALA A 113 6.16 11.34 -18.87
CA ALA A 113 5.46 11.79 -17.68
C ALA A 113 5.00 10.61 -16.81
N ALA A 114 4.47 9.55 -17.41
CA ALA A 114 4.05 8.36 -16.68
C ALA A 114 5.20 7.64 -15.96
N ARG A 115 6.34 7.48 -16.64
CA ARG A 115 7.54 6.87 -16.04
C ARG A 115 8.03 7.71 -14.86
N PHE A 116 8.14 9.04 -15.04
CA PHE A 116 8.57 9.93 -13.95
C PHE A 116 7.60 9.91 -12.77
N ALA A 117 6.29 10.03 -13.02
CA ALA A 117 5.28 9.99 -11.96
C ALA A 117 5.32 8.67 -11.17
N ALA A 118 5.48 7.53 -11.87
CA ALA A 118 5.58 6.22 -11.24
C ALA A 118 6.88 6.05 -10.43
N VAL A 119 8.02 6.52 -10.93
CA VAL A 119 9.29 6.50 -10.19
C VAL A 119 9.20 7.36 -8.92
N LEU A 120 8.63 8.57 -9.02
CA LEU A 120 8.41 9.45 -7.85
C LEU A 120 7.46 8.82 -6.83
N CYS A 121 6.43 8.09 -7.29
CA CYS A 121 5.52 7.36 -6.41
C CYS A 121 6.17 6.10 -5.79
N ALA A 122 7.05 5.43 -6.53
CA ALA A 122 7.72 4.21 -6.10
C ALA A 122 8.82 4.50 -5.08
N CYS A 123 9.57 5.57 -5.30
CA CYS A 123 10.60 6.12 -4.44
C CYS A 123 10.10 7.39 -3.75
N PRO A 124 9.12 7.29 -2.83
CA PRO A 124 8.71 8.46 -2.07
C PRO A 124 9.94 8.99 -1.33
N PRO A 125 10.18 10.32 -1.32
CA PRO A 125 11.24 10.88 -0.49
C PRO A 125 10.87 10.50 0.95
N ALA A 126 11.67 9.66 1.61
CA ALA A 126 11.27 8.93 2.81
C ALA A 126 10.81 9.90 3.92
N ALA A 127 9.48 10.11 4.02
CA ALA A 127 8.77 11.16 4.76
C ALA A 127 9.15 12.63 4.41
N LEU A 128 9.25 13.01 3.12
CA LEU A 128 9.90 14.27 2.65
C LEU A 128 11.19 14.57 3.44
N VAL A 129 11.88 13.45 3.73
CA VAL A 129 12.93 13.22 4.71
C VAL A 129 12.40 13.35 6.14
N GLY A 130 11.98 12.25 6.78
CA GLY A 130 11.89 12.07 8.24
C GLY A 130 11.26 13.21 9.03
N TRP A 131 10.34 13.91 8.37
CA TRP A 131 10.01 15.31 8.62
C TRP A 131 11.25 16.21 8.49
N SER A 132 11.06 17.38 7.89
CA SER A 132 11.90 18.54 8.17
C SER A 132 11.10 19.36 9.18
N THR A 133 10.79 18.78 10.36
CA THR A 133 11.53 17.75 11.18
C THR A 133 10.67 16.94 12.13
#